data_AF-A0A7W6S653-F1
#
_entry.id   AF-A0A7W6S653-F1
#
_cell.length_a   1.000
_cell.length_b   1.000
_cell.length_c   1.000
_cell.angle_alpha   90.00
_cell.angle_beta   90.00
_cell.angle_gamma   90.00
#
_symmetry.space_group_name_H-M   'P 1'
#
loop_
_entity.id
_entity.type
_entity.pdbx_description
1 polymer ?
#
loop_
_entity_poly.entity_id
_entity_poly.type
_entity_poly.pdbx_seq_one_letter_code
_entity_poly.pdbx_strand_id
1 'polypeptide(L)'
;MAAIFATAVRLFGIGGVLFILAIAFYEGVPGASHIPFLTSIPVVSDIIAGRVETFAAQRVKEATAGMASKYELQSVQFQLQRERELRKAADDAAASERQRAALSEAIAAQRQARIEHLAAEARTNTKLTRPTAEDRQWLDHN
;
A
#
# COMPACT_ATOMS: atom_id res chain seq x y z
N MET A 1 52.88 -34.10 3.61
CA MET A 1 52.42 -33.48 2.35
C MET A 1 52.88 -34.26 1.12
N ALA A 2 54.17 -34.26 0.76
CA ALA A 2 54.66 -34.92 -0.47
C ALA A 2 54.38 -36.44 -0.57
N ALA A 3 54.42 -37.17 0.56
CA ALA A 3 54.14 -38.61 0.57
C ALA A 3 52.66 -38.97 0.28
N ILE A 4 51.72 -38.08 0.64
CA ILE A 4 50.28 -38.26 0.42
C ILE A 4 49.96 -38.02 -1.06
N PHE A 5 50.54 -36.98 -1.65
CA PHE A 5 50.43 -36.73 -3.09
C PHE A 5 51.04 -37.88 -3.92
N ALA A 6 52.20 -38.39 -3.50
CA ALA A 6 52.84 -39.51 -4.18
C ALA A 6 52.02 -40.82 -4.12
N THR A 7 51.33 -41.09 -3.02
CA THR A 7 50.43 -42.25 -2.91
C THR A 7 49.14 -42.05 -3.68
N ALA A 8 48.55 -40.85 -3.67
CA ALA A 8 47.34 -40.54 -4.44
C ALA A 8 47.56 -40.63 -5.96
N VAL A 9 48.68 -40.10 -6.47
CA VAL A 9 49.07 -40.22 -7.88
C VAL A 9 49.27 -41.68 -8.30
N ARG A 10 49.78 -42.52 -7.38
CA ARG A 10 50.01 -43.94 -7.63
C ARG A 10 48.72 -44.77 -7.62
N LEU A 11 47.72 -44.35 -6.84
CA LEU A 11 46.45 -45.08 -6.67
C LEU A 11 45.41 -44.74 -7.76
N PHE A 12 45.32 -43.46 -8.14
CA PHE A 12 44.30 -42.96 -9.07
C PHE A 12 44.87 -42.53 -10.43
N GLY A 13 46.18 -42.54 -10.59
CA GLY A 13 46.86 -41.95 -11.75
C GLY A 13 46.77 -40.42 -11.77
N ILE A 14 47.53 -39.80 -12.68
CA ILE A 14 47.52 -38.33 -12.86
C ILE A 14 46.11 -37.83 -13.23
N GLY A 15 45.37 -38.60 -14.03
CA GLY A 15 44.01 -38.25 -14.46
C GLY A 15 43.02 -38.17 -13.29
N GLY A 16 43.06 -39.13 -12.35
CA GLY A 16 42.17 -39.11 -11.19
C GLY A 16 42.47 -37.96 -10.22
N VAL A 17 43.75 -37.60 -10.05
CA VAL A 17 44.14 -36.42 -9.25
C VAL A 17 43.65 -35.12 -9.87
N LEU A 18 43.77 -34.98 -11.21
CA LEU A 18 43.25 -33.81 -11.92
C LEU A 18 41.71 -33.74 -11.86
N PHE A 19 41.03 -34.88 -11.92
CA PHE A 19 39.57 -34.96 -11.80
C PHE A 19 39.09 -34.54 -10.40
N ILE A 20 39.73 -35.02 -9.34
CA ILE A 20 39.43 -34.64 -7.95
C ILE A 20 39.70 -33.14 -7.74
N LEU A 21 40.80 -32.62 -8.30
CA LEU A 21 41.10 -31.18 -8.28
C LEU A 21 40.05 -30.35 -9.02
N ALA A 22 39.57 -30.83 -10.17
CA ALA A 22 38.55 -30.16 -10.95
C ALA A 22 37.20 -30.12 -10.21
N ILE A 23 36.80 -31.23 -9.57
CA ILE A 23 35.60 -31.29 -8.72
C ILE A 23 35.75 -30.33 -7.53
N ALA A 24 36.86 -30.41 -6.81
CA ALA A 24 37.13 -29.52 -5.68
C ALA A 24 37.11 -28.03 -6.08
N PHE A 25 37.53 -27.71 -7.30
CA PHE A 25 37.53 -26.33 -7.81
C PHE A 25 36.13 -25.84 -8.24
N TYR A 26 35.28 -26.71 -8.79
CA TYR A 26 33.95 -26.34 -9.29
C TYR A 26 32.86 -26.42 -8.21
N GLU A 27 32.84 -27.51 -7.45
CA GLU A 27 31.82 -27.81 -6.45
C GLU A 27 32.26 -27.45 -5.03
N GLY A 28 33.55 -27.15 -4.83
CA GLY A 28 34.12 -27.03 -3.49
C GLY A 28 34.52 -28.39 -2.92
N VAL A 29 35.16 -28.40 -1.75
CA VAL A 29 35.52 -29.66 -1.08
C VAL A 29 34.37 -30.06 -0.15
N PRO A 30 33.61 -31.13 -0.47
CA PRO A 30 32.49 -31.55 0.36
C PRO A 30 32.97 -31.88 1.79
N GLY A 31 32.39 -31.19 2.78
CA GLY A 31 32.70 -31.36 4.20
C GLY A 31 33.78 -30.43 4.78
N ALA A 32 34.57 -29.73 3.94
CA ALA A 32 35.57 -28.78 4.44
C ALA A 32 34.96 -27.47 4.99
N SER A 33 33.70 -27.18 4.65
CA SER A 33 32.93 -26.02 5.13
C SER A 33 32.63 -26.05 6.64
N HIS A 34 32.76 -27.21 7.31
CA HIS A 34 32.44 -27.39 8.73
C HIS A 34 33.68 -27.35 9.65
N ILE A 35 34.88 -27.15 9.11
CA ILE A 35 36.11 -27.07 9.90
C ILE A 35 36.30 -25.59 10.31
N PRO A 36 36.08 -25.22 11.58
CA PRO A 36 36.46 -23.89 12.06
C PRO A 36 37.96 -23.71 11.81
N PHE A 37 38.39 -22.49 11.46
CA PHE A 37 39.74 -22.07 11.02
C PHE A 37 40.02 -22.02 9.51
N LEU A 38 39.43 -22.87 8.66
CA LEU A 38 39.68 -22.84 7.21
C LEU A 38 38.93 -21.73 6.45
N THR A 39 37.81 -21.26 6.99
CA THR A 39 36.99 -20.15 6.45
C THR A 39 37.55 -18.76 6.74
N SER A 40 38.57 -18.64 7.60
CA SER A 40 39.14 -17.34 8.00
C SER A 40 40.15 -16.77 7.00
N ILE A 41 40.61 -17.58 6.04
CA ILE A 41 41.56 -17.18 5.00
C ILE A 41 40.78 -17.01 3.68
N PRO A 42 40.61 -15.79 3.16
CA PRO A 42 39.72 -15.53 2.03
C PRO A 42 40.05 -16.34 0.77
N VAL A 43 41.33 -16.59 0.50
CA VAL A 43 41.78 -17.37 -0.67
C VAL A 43 41.44 -18.87 -0.55
N VAL A 44 41.43 -19.40 0.68
CA VAL A 44 41.15 -20.83 0.94
C VAL A 44 39.64 -21.06 1.02
N SER A 45 38.89 -20.07 1.53
CA SER A 45 37.44 -20.11 1.60
C SER A 45 36.78 -20.17 0.22
N ASP A 46 37.28 -19.43 -0.78
CA ASP A 46 36.75 -19.45 -2.16
C ASP A 46 36.93 -20.81 -2.84
N ILE A 47 38.01 -21.51 -2.53
CA ILE A 47 38.27 -22.86 -3.06
C ILE A 47 37.38 -23.90 -2.34
N ILE A 48 37.06 -23.68 -1.06
CA ILE A 48 36.25 -24.60 -0.26
C ILE A 48 34.75 -24.46 -0.58
N ALA A 49 34.24 -23.24 -0.76
CA ALA A 49 32.83 -22.97 -1.07
C ALA A 49 32.49 -23.26 -2.55
N GLY A 50 33.50 -23.30 -3.43
CA GLY A 50 33.29 -23.51 -4.85
C GLY A 50 32.75 -22.26 -5.55
N ARG A 51 33.09 -22.12 -6.83
CA ARG A 51 32.71 -20.94 -7.62
C ARG A 51 31.19 -20.79 -7.76
N VAL A 52 30.44 -21.90 -7.77
CA VAL A 52 28.98 -21.90 -7.98
C VAL A 52 28.24 -21.25 -6.80
N GLU A 53 28.64 -21.50 -5.56
CA GLU A 53 28.00 -20.89 -4.39
C GLU A 53 28.23 -19.37 -4.33
N THR A 54 29.43 -18.92 -4.71
CA THR A 54 29.74 -17.47 -4.77
C THR A 54 28.90 -16.73 -5.81
N PHE A 55 28.65 -17.34 -6.98
CA PHE A 55 27.77 -16.78 -8.01
C PHE A 55 26.30 -16.79 -7.57
N ALA A 56 25.82 -17.86 -6.93
CA ALA A 56 24.45 -17.92 -6.42
C ALA A 56 24.21 -16.86 -5.34
N ALA A 57 25.15 -16.69 -4.40
CA ALA A 57 25.07 -15.67 -3.37
C ALA A 57 25.07 -14.24 -3.94
N GLN A 58 25.88 -13.97 -4.97
CA GLN A 58 25.89 -12.67 -5.66
C GLN A 58 24.55 -12.39 -6.36
N ARG A 59 23.96 -13.38 -7.04
CA ARG A 59 22.65 -13.22 -7.71
C ARG A 59 21.53 -12.93 -6.74
N VAL A 60 21.51 -13.59 -5.58
CA VAL A 60 20.51 -13.30 -4.52
C VAL A 60 20.71 -11.90 -3.96
N LYS A 61 21.97 -11.46 -3.76
CA LYS A 61 22.28 -10.11 -3.28
C LYS A 61 21.87 -9.03 -4.28
N GLU A 62 22.11 -9.24 -5.58
CA GLU A 62 21.64 -8.36 -6.66
C GLU A 62 20.10 -8.29 -6.70
N ALA A 63 19.42 -9.44 -6.59
CA ALA A 63 17.97 -9.50 -6.62
C ALA A 63 17.31 -8.83 -5.41
N THR A 64 17.93 -8.91 -4.23
CA THR A 64 17.42 -8.34 -2.98
C THR A 64 17.77 -6.86 -2.78
N ALA A 65 18.87 -6.37 -3.37
CA ALA A 65 19.33 -4.99 -3.22
C ALA A 65 18.27 -3.94 -3.58
N GLY A 66 17.39 -4.22 -4.54
CA GLY A 66 16.33 -3.31 -4.97
C GLY A 66 14.95 -3.59 -4.37
N MET A 67 14.79 -4.62 -3.54
CA MET A 67 13.47 -4.97 -2.98
C MET A 67 13.03 -3.96 -1.93
N ALA A 68 13.90 -3.62 -0.97
CA ALA A 68 13.58 -2.65 0.09
C ALA A 68 13.11 -1.30 -0.48
N SER A 69 13.85 -0.76 -1.45
CA SER A 69 13.49 0.50 -2.12
C SER A 69 12.17 0.42 -2.89
N LYS A 70 11.85 -0.73 -3.49
CA LYS A 70 10.55 -0.94 -4.17
C LYS A 70 9.39 -1.01 -3.17
N TYR A 71 9.58 -1.69 -2.04
CA TYR A 71 8.57 -1.75 -0.98
C TYR A 71 8.31 -0.39 -0.35
N GLU A 72 9.36 0.38 -0.08
CA GLU A 72 9.23 1.76 0.41
C GLU A 72 8.43 2.61 -0.57
N LEU A 73 8.78 2.57 -1.86
CA LEU A 73 8.08 3.33 -2.90
C LEU A 73 6.61 2.91 -3.03
N GLN A 74 6.31 1.60 -3.01
CA GLN A 74 4.93 1.11 -3.03
C GLN A 74 4.14 1.54 -1.80
N SER A 75 4.75 1.53 -0.61
CA SER A 75 4.10 1.95 0.62
C SER A 75 3.70 3.43 0.57
N VAL A 76 4.57 4.29 0.06
CA VAL A 76 4.32 5.72 -0.11
C VAL A 76 3.23 5.96 -1.16
N GLN A 77 3.26 5.24 -2.27
CA GLN A 77 2.21 5.31 -3.29
C GLN A 77 0.84 4.92 -2.73
N PHE A 78 0.77 3.85 -1.93
CA PHE A 78 -0.46 3.41 -1.30
C PHE A 78 -1.00 4.45 -0.31
N GLN A 79 -0.14 5.02 0.54
CA GLN A 79 -0.53 6.09 1.47
C GLN A 79 -1.08 7.32 0.72
N LEU A 80 -0.41 7.73 -0.35
CA LEU A 80 -0.84 8.87 -1.16
C LEU A 80 -2.19 8.62 -1.87
N GLN A 81 -2.39 7.40 -2.40
CA GLN A 81 -3.67 7.02 -3.00
C GLN A 81 -4.79 7.05 -1.96
N ARG A 82 -4.54 6.48 -0.78
CA ARG A 82 -5.50 6.48 0.32
C ARG A 82 -5.87 7.89 0.76
N GLU A 83 -4.90 8.78 0.86
CA GLU A 83 -5.15 10.18 1.21
C GLU A 83 -6.00 10.88 0.15
N ARG A 84 -5.73 10.65 -1.13
CA ARG A 84 -6.52 11.23 -2.24
C ARG A 84 -7.95 10.74 -2.24
N GLU A 85 -8.17 9.45 -1.97
CA GLU A 85 -9.52 8.88 -1.84
C GLU A 85 -10.29 9.54 -0.69
N LEU A 86 -9.66 9.67 0.49
CA LEU A 86 -10.28 10.31 1.64
C LEU A 86 -10.60 11.78 1.38
N ARG A 87 -9.69 12.53 0.73
CA ARG A 87 -9.94 13.92 0.35
C ARG A 87 -11.11 14.04 -0.62
N LYS A 88 -11.16 13.19 -1.66
CA LYS A 88 -12.29 13.18 -2.60
C LYS A 88 -13.61 12.89 -1.89
N ALA A 89 -13.65 11.87 -1.03
CA ALA A 89 -14.86 11.55 -0.27
C ALA A 89 -15.30 12.71 0.64
N ALA A 90 -14.34 13.41 1.26
CA ALA A 90 -14.63 14.61 2.06
C ALA A 90 -15.14 15.77 1.21
N ASP A 91 -14.55 16.01 0.04
CA ASP A 91 -14.97 17.05 -0.90
C ASP A 91 -16.38 16.77 -1.44
N ASP A 92 -16.68 15.52 -1.81
CA ASP A 92 -18.00 15.09 -2.28
C ASP A 92 -19.06 15.25 -1.18
N ALA A 93 -18.74 14.85 0.06
CA ALA A 93 -19.61 15.05 1.20
C ALA A 93 -19.88 16.54 1.46
N ALA A 94 -18.83 17.37 1.48
CA ALA A 94 -18.96 18.82 1.66
C ALA A 94 -19.76 19.48 0.54
N ALA A 95 -19.59 19.04 -0.71
CA ALA A 95 -20.37 19.52 -1.84
C ALA A 95 -21.86 19.18 -1.68
N SER A 96 -22.17 17.95 -1.26
CA SER A 96 -23.56 17.52 -1.04
C SER A 96 -24.24 18.31 0.10
N GLU A 97 -23.51 18.60 1.18
CA GLU A 97 -24.03 19.38 2.30
C GLU A 97 -24.22 20.85 1.92
N ARG A 98 -23.32 21.44 1.12
CA ARG A 98 -23.52 22.80 0.58
C ARG A 98 -24.76 22.88 -0.30
N GLN A 99 -25.01 21.87 -1.12
CA GLN A 99 -26.22 21.82 -1.95
C GLN A 99 -27.49 21.73 -1.08
N ARG A 100 -27.48 20.89 -0.05
CA ARG A 100 -28.60 20.78 0.90
C ARG A 100 -28.86 22.08 1.64
N ALA A 101 -27.81 22.73 2.13
CA ALA A 101 -27.90 24.02 2.79
C ALA A 101 -28.50 25.08 1.85
N ALA A 102 -27.99 25.19 0.62
CA ALA A 102 -28.50 26.14 -0.37
C ALA A 102 -29.99 25.90 -0.71
N LEU A 103 -30.40 24.63 -0.84
CA LEU A 103 -31.81 24.29 -1.05
C LEU A 103 -32.68 24.64 0.16
N SER A 104 -32.20 24.37 1.38
CA SER A 104 -32.93 24.73 2.60
C SER A 104 -33.10 26.24 2.76
N GLU A 105 -32.07 27.03 2.42
CA GLU A 105 -32.11 28.48 2.42
C GLU A 105 -33.09 29.01 1.39
N ALA A 106 -33.08 28.47 0.17
CA ALA A 106 -34.03 28.83 -0.88
C ALA A 106 -35.48 28.53 -0.48
N ILE A 107 -35.75 27.37 0.13
CA ILE A 107 -37.08 27.01 0.64
C ILE A 107 -37.50 27.95 1.78
N ALA A 108 -36.59 28.25 2.72
CA ALA A 108 -36.87 29.17 3.81
C ALA A 108 -37.21 30.57 3.29
N ALA A 109 -36.45 31.08 2.31
CA ALA A 109 -36.71 32.36 1.67
C ALA A 109 -38.08 32.38 0.96
N GLN A 110 -38.44 31.32 0.23
CA GLN A 110 -39.77 31.21 -0.40
C GLN A 110 -40.90 31.18 0.62
N ARG A 111 -40.75 30.43 1.72
CA ARG A 111 -41.74 30.39 2.80
C ARG A 111 -41.91 31.76 3.44
N GLN A 112 -40.81 32.45 3.70
CA GLN A 112 -40.81 33.79 4.28
C GLN A 112 -41.52 34.79 3.35
N ALA A 113 -41.19 34.78 2.05
CA ALA A 113 -41.86 35.62 1.06
C ALA A 113 -43.36 35.32 0.98
N ARG A 114 -43.77 34.05 1.10
CA ARG A 114 -45.19 33.66 1.13
C ARG A 114 -45.90 34.16 2.39
N ILE A 115 -45.26 34.06 3.55
CA ILE A 115 -45.79 34.60 4.81
C ILE A 115 -45.98 36.12 4.69
N GLU A 116 -44.98 36.83 4.17
CA GLU A 116 -45.04 38.28 3.98
C GLU A 116 -46.16 38.69 3.01
N HIS A 117 -46.34 37.94 1.91
CA HIS A 117 -47.45 38.15 0.99
C HIS A 117 -48.81 37.97 1.68
N LEU A 118 -49.00 36.84 2.38
CA LEU A 118 -50.24 36.56 3.12
C LEU A 118 -50.50 37.62 4.22
N ALA A 119 -49.44 38.07 4.90
CA ALA A 119 -49.54 39.12 5.91
C ALA A 119 -49.92 40.48 5.28
N ALA A 120 -49.39 40.80 4.11
CA ALA A 120 -49.76 42.01 3.36
C ALA A 120 -51.22 41.95 2.89
N GLU A 121 -51.65 40.83 2.30
CA GLU A 121 -53.05 40.59 1.92
C GLU A 121 -53.98 40.72 3.13
N ALA A 122 -53.59 40.15 4.27
CA ALA A 122 -54.36 40.22 5.52
C ALA A 122 -54.52 41.65 6.04
N ARG A 123 -53.51 42.52 5.87
CA ARG A 123 -53.58 43.93 6.26
C ARG A 123 -54.51 44.75 5.37
N THR A 124 -54.58 44.41 4.07
CA THR A 124 -55.46 45.09 3.12
C THR A 124 -56.90 44.60 3.15
N ASN A 125 -57.14 43.35 3.57
CA ASN A 125 -58.47 42.76 3.57
C ASN A 125 -59.20 43.02 4.90
N THR A 126 -60.05 44.06 4.91
CA THR A 126 -60.90 44.47 6.04
C THR A 126 -61.93 43.42 6.49
N LYS A 127 -62.11 42.33 5.75
CA LYS A 127 -63.01 41.23 6.12
C LYS A 127 -62.38 40.19 7.06
N LEU A 128 -61.06 40.17 7.24
CA LEU A 128 -60.38 39.19 8.10
C LEU A 128 -60.39 39.54 9.59
N THR A 129 -60.78 40.77 9.95
CA THR A 129 -60.83 41.23 11.35
C THR A 129 -62.15 40.83 12.05
N ARG A 130 -63.16 40.35 11.31
CA ARG A 130 -64.43 39.86 11.86
C ARG A 130 -64.79 38.54 11.18
N PRO A 131 -65.30 37.52 11.91
CA PRO A 131 -65.69 36.25 11.31
C PRO A 131 -66.63 36.47 10.13
N THR A 132 -66.21 35.98 8.97
CA THR A 132 -67.00 36.05 7.74
C THR A 132 -68.20 35.12 7.86
N ALA A 133 -69.20 35.27 6.97
CA ALA A 133 -70.40 34.44 7.01
C ALA A 133 -70.07 32.94 6.84
N GLU A 134 -69.00 32.62 6.11
CA GLU A 134 -68.50 31.25 5.92
C GLU A 134 -67.82 30.70 7.19
N ASP A 135 -67.06 31.53 7.93
CA ASP A 135 -66.46 31.12 9.20
C ASP A 135 -67.51 30.77 10.28
N ARG A 136 -68.67 31.43 10.24
CA ARG A 136 -69.77 31.13 11.17
C ARG A 136 -70.46 29.82 10.85
N GLN A 137 -70.57 29.45 9.58
CA GLN A 137 -71.15 28.14 9.19
C GLN A 137 -70.31 26.97 9.68
N TRP A 138 -68.98 27.15 9.80
CA TRP A 138 -68.08 26.16 10.40
C TRP A 138 -68.22 26.04 11.92
N LEU A 139 -68.63 27.12 12.60
CA LEU A 139 -68.90 27.11 14.04
C LEU A 139 -70.26 26.51 14.39
N ASP A 140 -71.25 26.60 13.50
CA ASP A 140 -72.59 26.03 13.71
C ASP A 140 -72.69 24.51 13.40
N HIS A 141 -71.63 23.90 12.83
CA HIS A 141 -71.57 22.47 12.47
C HIS A 141 -70.66 21.62 13.38
N ASN A 142 -70.16 22.18 14.49
CA ASN A 142 -69.51 21.44 15.58
C ASN A 142 -70.30 21.63 16.88
#